data_AF-E0SRM8-F1
#
_entry.id   AF-E0SRM8-F1
#
_cell.length_a   1.000
_cell.length_b   1.000
_cell.length_c   1.000
_cell.angle_alpha   90.00
_cell.angle_beta   90.00
_cell.angle_gamma   90.00
#
_symmetry.space_group_name_H-M   'P 1'
#
loop_
_entity.id
_entity.type
_entity.pdbx_description
1 polymer ?
#
loop_
_entity_poly.entity_id
_entity_poly.type
_entity_poly.pdbx_seq_one_letter_code
_entity_poly.pdbx_strand_id
1 'polypeptide(L)'
;MMRLKKLYEDIDVEVYKAPTEEELERLVKETITNMGRPMSWKELRERFSGIAGEDRLRKVLIRLIERDEIIELPDGAFAIPGMEQNYIPRKNAKRVRPLVPSKFRARWGNMAAKLRRVGIPLGEIMKEMEEELPTEEEYEYSESEEE
;
A
#
# COMPACT_ATOMS: atom_id res chain seq x y z
N MET A 1 18.37 -6.69 -11.09
CA MET A 1 19.13 -6.94 -9.85
C MET A 1 20.16 -5.82 -9.70
N MET A 2 19.84 -4.73 -8.98
CA MET A 2 20.82 -3.67 -8.69
C MET A 2 21.53 -3.98 -7.37
N ARG A 3 22.87 -4.07 -7.43
CA ARG A 3 23.73 -4.18 -6.24
C ARG A 3 24.17 -2.78 -5.85
N LEU A 4 24.14 -2.45 -4.56
CA LEU A 4 24.67 -1.20 -4.03
C LEU A 4 26.13 -1.02 -4.48
N LYS A 5 26.54 0.22 -4.79
CA LYS A 5 27.91 0.49 -5.22
C LYS A 5 28.88 0.24 -4.05
N LYS A 6 29.68 -0.82 -4.17
CA LYS A 6 30.69 -1.25 -3.19
C LYS A 6 31.81 -0.19 -3.13
N LEU A 7 32.07 0.35 -1.95
CA LEU A 7 33.05 1.43 -1.75
C LEU A 7 34.39 0.93 -1.21
N TYR A 8 34.39 -0.13 -0.39
CA TYR A 8 35.60 -0.73 0.18
C TYR A 8 35.32 -2.16 0.64
N GLU A 9 36.31 -3.05 0.51
CA GLU A 9 36.28 -4.43 0.99
C GLU A 9 37.58 -4.66 1.76
N ASP A 10 37.45 -4.89 3.07
CA ASP A 10 38.53 -5.38 3.93
C ASP A 10 38.00 -6.60 4.70
N ILE A 11 38.89 -7.39 5.30
CA ILE A 11 38.70 -8.80 5.66
C ILE A 11 37.46 -9.10 6.55
N ASP A 12 36.86 -8.08 7.20
CA ASP A 12 35.65 -8.23 8.04
C ASP A 12 34.55 -7.15 7.86
N VAL A 13 34.67 -6.21 6.91
CA VAL A 13 33.67 -5.12 6.75
C VAL A 13 33.41 -4.77 5.29
N GLU A 14 32.16 -4.90 4.84
CA GLU A 14 31.70 -4.38 3.55
C GLU A 14 31.07 -2.99 3.70
N VAL A 15 31.64 -1.97 3.02
CA VAL A 15 31.10 -0.61 3.02
C VAL A 15 30.37 -0.33 1.71
N TYR A 16 29.09 -0.02 1.81
CA TYR A 16 28.25 0.35 0.67
C TYR A 16 27.93 1.85 0.70
N LYS A 17 27.82 2.46 -0.48
CA LYS A 17 27.24 3.80 -0.58
C LYS A 17 25.76 3.74 -0.19
N ALA A 18 25.33 4.62 0.71
CA ALA A 18 23.91 4.77 1.01
C ALA A 18 23.13 5.16 -0.26
N PRO A 19 21.94 4.57 -0.49
CA PRO A 19 21.17 4.86 -1.70
C PRO A 19 20.71 6.31 -1.72
N THR A 20 20.58 6.88 -2.93
CA THR A 20 19.87 8.14 -3.14
C THR A 20 18.38 7.98 -2.84
N GLU A 21 17.61 9.07 -2.86
CA GLU A 21 16.17 9.00 -2.61
C GLU A 21 15.45 8.24 -3.75
N GLU A 22 15.87 8.46 -4.99
CA GLU A 22 15.33 7.78 -6.19
C GLU A 22 15.69 6.30 -6.20
N GLU A 23 16.92 5.94 -5.78
CA GLU A 23 17.33 4.55 -5.63
C GLU A 23 16.51 3.86 -4.54
N LEU A 24 16.26 4.54 -3.41
CA LEU A 24 15.43 4.01 -2.32
C LEU A 24 13.98 3.83 -2.77
N GLU A 25 13.40 4.77 -3.51
CA GLU A 25 12.07 4.64 -4.11
C GLU A 25 11.96 3.37 -4.98
N ARG A 26 12.95 3.13 -5.84
CA ARG A 26 13.01 1.91 -6.67
C ARG A 26 13.14 0.65 -5.83
N LEU A 27 14.05 0.63 -4.86
CA LEU A 27 14.26 -0.52 -3.98
C LEU A 27 13.01 -0.89 -3.18
N VAL A 28 12.26 0.09 -2.70
CA VAL A 28 10.99 -0.16 -1.99
C VAL A 28 9.98 -0.85 -2.91
N LYS A 29 9.78 -0.32 -4.12
CA LYS A 29 8.86 -0.93 -5.10
C LYS A 29 9.29 -2.34 -5.49
N GLU A 30 10.57 -2.53 -5.81
CA GLU A 30 11.11 -3.86 -6.13
C GLU A 30 10.93 -4.84 -4.97
N THR A 31 11.15 -4.39 -3.73
CA THR A 31 10.99 -5.23 -2.55
C THR A 31 9.55 -5.72 -2.38
N ILE A 32 8.56 -4.83 -2.51
CA ILE A 32 7.14 -5.22 -2.41
C ILE A 32 6.75 -6.12 -3.58
N THR A 33 7.20 -5.77 -4.80
CA THR A 33 6.92 -6.55 -6.01
C THR A 33 7.48 -7.96 -5.92
N ASN A 34 8.76 -8.10 -5.53
CA ASN A 34 9.44 -9.40 -5.41
C ASN A 34 8.88 -10.24 -4.26
N MET A 35 8.32 -9.61 -3.23
CA MET A 35 7.61 -10.31 -2.17
C MET A 35 6.31 -10.96 -2.66
N GLY A 36 5.70 -10.42 -3.71
CA GLY A 36 4.44 -10.91 -4.28
C GLY A 36 3.22 -10.72 -3.37
N ARG A 37 3.36 -10.00 -2.25
CA ARG A 37 2.27 -9.70 -1.31
C ARG A 37 2.44 -8.35 -0.64
N PRO A 38 1.35 -7.76 -0.13
CA PRO A 38 1.44 -6.55 0.69
C PRO A 38 2.33 -6.74 1.92
N MET A 39 3.03 -5.66 2.29
CA MET A 39 4.01 -5.63 3.37
C MET A 39 3.62 -4.61 4.43
N SER A 40 3.68 -4.99 5.70
CA SER A 40 3.45 -4.07 6.82
C SER A 40 4.62 -3.09 7.03
N TRP A 41 4.34 -1.97 7.69
CA TRP A 41 5.39 -1.02 8.11
C TRP A 41 6.53 -1.69 8.88
N LYS A 42 6.21 -2.65 9.76
CA LYS A 42 7.20 -3.39 10.55
C LYS A 42 8.14 -4.19 9.64
N GLU A 43 7.58 -4.91 8.67
CA GLU A 43 8.36 -5.73 7.73
C GLU A 43 9.25 -4.87 6.82
N LEU A 44 8.72 -3.73 6.34
CA LEU A 44 9.52 -2.78 5.55
C LEU A 44 10.66 -2.19 6.41
N ARG A 45 10.36 -1.75 7.63
CA ARG A 45 11.39 -1.20 8.55
C ARG A 45 12.50 -2.21 8.80
N GLU A 46 12.17 -3.47 9.05
CA GLU A 46 13.13 -4.54 9.29
C GLU A 46 14.01 -4.80 8.06
N ARG A 47 13.41 -4.88 6.86
CA ARG A 47 14.15 -5.08 5.61
C ARG A 47 15.06 -3.93 5.21
N PHE A 48 14.65 -2.70 5.49
CA PHE A 48 15.43 -1.50 5.15
C PHE A 48 16.33 -1.05 6.30
N SER A 49 16.35 -1.79 7.42
CA SER A 49 17.30 -1.56 8.50
C SER A 49 18.73 -1.70 7.97
N GLY A 50 19.58 -0.70 8.22
CA GLY A 50 20.94 -0.62 7.66
C GLY A 50 21.03 -0.05 6.23
N ILE A 51 19.95 0.03 5.46
CA ILE A 51 19.91 0.66 4.13
C ILE A 51 19.45 2.13 4.24
N ALA A 52 18.37 2.35 4.99
CA ALA A 52 17.79 3.68 5.17
C ALA A 52 17.22 3.85 6.58
N GLY A 53 17.32 5.07 7.12
CA GLY A 53 16.64 5.44 8.36
C GLY A 53 15.12 5.47 8.18
N GLU A 54 14.39 5.27 9.28
CA GLU A 54 12.91 5.21 9.26
C GLU A 54 12.26 6.46 8.70
N ASP A 55 12.81 7.64 8.98
CA ASP A 55 12.30 8.91 8.47
C ASP A 55 12.43 9.00 6.95
N ARG A 56 13.57 8.53 6.40
CA ARG A 56 13.78 8.47 4.95
C ARG A 56 12.81 7.47 4.31
N LEU A 57 12.63 6.29 4.90
CA LEU A 57 11.67 5.31 4.40
C LEU A 57 10.24 5.87 4.41
N ARG A 58 9.86 6.59 5.47
CA ARG A 58 8.54 7.25 5.55
C ARG A 58 8.35 8.28 4.44
N LYS A 59 9.34 9.15 4.21
CA LYS A 59 9.30 10.17 3.13
C LYS A 59 9.15 9.53 1.75
N VAL A 60 9.91 8.47 1.49
CA VAL A 60 9.82 7.70 0.25
C VAL A 60 8.44 7.08 0.08
N LEU A 61 7.90 6.42 1.11
CA LEU A 61 6.55 5.85 1.03
C LEU A 61 5.49 6.92 0.76
N ILE A 62 5.55 8.07 1.44
CA ILE A 62 4.63 9.20 1.19
C ILE A 62 4.64 9.59 -0.28
N ARG A 63 5.84 9.81 -0.87
CA ARG A 63 5.96 10.20 -2.29
C ARG A 63 5.41 9.13 -3.23
N LEU A 64 5.69 7.86 -2.96
CA LEU A 64 5.19 6.74 -3.76
C LEU A 64 3.66 6.62 -3.68
N ILE A 65 3.08 6.90 -2.51
CA ILE A 65 1.62 6.90 -2.31
C ILE A 65 0.97 8.10 -2.98
N GLU A 66 1.59 9.29 -2.92
CA GLU A 66 1.10 10.49 -3.60
C GLU A 66 1.04 10.29 -5.12
N ARG A 67 2.01 9.57 -5.70
CA ARG A 67 2.08 9.22 -7.12
C ARG A 67 1.27 7.97 -7.50
N ASP A 68 0.50 7.39 -6.57
CA ASP A 68 -0.27 6.16 -6.76
C ASP A 68 0.58 4.93 -7.20
N GLU A 69 1.90 4.95 -6.97
CA GLU A 69 2.79 3.82 -7.26
C GLU A 69 2.78 2.77 -6.14
N ILE A 70 2.38 3.18 -4.93
CA ILE A 70 2.11 2.32 -3.79
C ILE A 70 0.77 2.72 -3.19
N ILE A 71 0.06 1.76 -2.64
CA ILE A 71 -1.21 1.97 -1.95
C ILE A 71 -1.09 1.56 -0.49
N GLU A 72 -1.76 2.30 0.39
CA GLU A 72 -1.96 1.91 1.79
C GLU A 72 -3.26 1.10 1.89
N LEU A 73 -3.21 -0.08 2.50
CA LEU A 73 -4.34 -0.98 2.69
C LEU A 73 -5.07 -0.70 4.01
N PRO A 74 -6.31 -1.19 4.19
CA PRO A 74 -7.15 -0.88 5.36
C PRO A 74 -6.56 -1.25 6.72
N ASP A 75 -5.59 -2.16 6.76
CA ASP A 75 -4.87 -2.61 7.95
C ASP A 75 -3.47 -2.00 8.11
N GLY A 76 -3.09 -1.09 7.23
CA GLY A 76 -1.82 -0.36 7.25
C GLY A 76 -0.66 -1.09 6.58
N ALA A 77 -0.95 -2.15 5.82
CA ALA A 77 0.01 -2.72 4.88
C ALA A 77 0.17 -1.84 3.63
N PHE A 78 1.30 -1.97 2.96
CA PHE A 78 1.64 -1.28 1.72
C PHE A 78 1.68 -2.30 0.58
N ALA A 79 1.12 -1.92 -0.57
CA ALA A 79 1.02 -2.79 -1.72
C ALA A 79 1.27 -2.03 -3.02
N ILE A 80 1.64 -2.75 -4.08
CA ILE A 80 1.56 -2.20 -5.44
C ILE A 80 0.08 -2.21 -5.86
N PRO A 81 -0.41 -1.20 -6.61
CA PRO A 81 -1.75 -1.25 -7.18
C PRO A 81 -2.03 -2.57 -7.90
N GLY A 82 -3.21 -3.16 -7.65
CA GLY A 82 -3.62 -4.48 -8.12
C GLY A 82 -3.39 -5.61 -7.11
N MET A 83 -2.43 -5.50 -6.19
CA MET A 83 -2.19 -6.54 -5.17
C MET A 83 -3.30 -6.63 -4.11
N GLU A 84 -4.10 -5.57 -3.96
CA GLU A 84 -5.24 -5.53 -3.06
C GLU A 84 -6.31 -6.57 -3.40
N GLN A 85 -6.47 -6.94 -4.67
CA GLN A 85 -7.58 -7.76 -5.13
C GLN A 85 -7.68 -9.09 -4.38
N ASN A 86 -6.54 -9.74 -4.16
CA ASN A 86 -6.45 -11.03 -3.48
C ASN A 86 -6.05 -10.91 -2.00
N TYR A 87 -5.98 -9.68 -1.46
CA TYR A 87 -5.52 -9.46 -0.11
C TYR A 87 -6.66 -9.47 0.90
N ILE A 88 -6.47 -10.24 1.98
CA ILE A 88 -7.39 -10.26 3.12
C ILE A 88 -6.77 -9.42 4.25
N PRO A 89 -7.39 -8.29 4.65
CA PRO A 89 -6.86 -7.44 5.70
C PRO A 89 -6.86 -8.14 7.07
N ARG A 90 -5.88 -7.77 7.90
CA ARG A 90 -5.76 -8.33 9.25
C ARG A 90 -6.89 -7.85 10.17
N LYS A 91 -7.70 -8.78 10.68
CA LYS A 91 -8.83 -8.52 11.60
C LYS A 91 -8.44 -7.72 12.86
N ASN A 92 -7.29 -8.02 13.44
CA ASN A 92 -6.81 -7.43 14.71
C ASN A 92 -5.88 -6.23 14.52
N ALA A 93 -5.79 -5.66 13.31
CA ALA A 93 -4.98 -4.48 13.10
C ALA A 93 -5.55 -3.30 13.90
N LYS A 94 -4.67 -2.59 14.63
CA LYS A 94 -5.02 -1.34 15.33
C LYS A 94 -5.56 -0.30 14.34
N ARG A 95 -6.22 0.75 14.84
CA ARG A 95 -6.62 1.89 14.00
C ARG A 95 -5.39 2.41 13.25
N VAL A 96 -5.46 2.34 11.92
CA VAL A 96 -4.40 2.78 11.03
C VAL A 96 -4.36 4.30 11.02
N ARG A 97 -3.15 4.85 11.07
CA ARG A 97 -2.88 6.26 10.80
C ARG A 97 -2.19 6.32 9.44
N PRO A 98 -2.93 6.57 8.36
CA PRO A 98 -2.35 6.54 7.03
C PRO A 98 -1.26 7.60 6.88
N LEU A 99 -0.23 7.29 6.10
CA LEU A 99 0.82 8.24 5.74
C LEU A 99 0.28 9.36 4.86
N VAL A 100 -0.65 9.04 3.96
CA VAL A 100 -1.35 10.00 3.10
C VAL A 100 -2.88 9.91 3.33
N PRO A 101 -3.43 10.64 4.31
CA PRO A 101 -4.85 10.54 4.69
C PRO A 101 -5.85 10.90 3.58
N SER A 102 -5.48 11.77 2.65
CA SER A 102 -6.32 12.13 1.50
C SER A 102 -6.53 10.92 0.57
N LYS A 103 -5.43 10.31 0.11
CA LYS A 103 -5.44 9.10 -0.73
C LYS A 103 -6.11 7.92 -0.03
N PHE A 104 -5.81 7.71 1.26
CA PHE A 104 -6.42 6.64 2.03
C PHE A 104 -7.95 6.80 2.13
N ARG A 105 -8.43 8.01 2.43
CA ARG A 105 -9.89 8.28 2.50
C ARG A 105 -10.55 8.20 1.12
N ALA A 106 -9.89 8.68 0.07
CA ALA A 106 -10.42 8.58 -1.29
C ALA A 106 -10.62 7.12 -1.71
N ARG A 107 -9.70 6.21 -1.31
CA ARG A 107 -9.79 4.80 -1.68
C ARG A 107 -10.71 3.97 -0.78
N TRP A 108 -10.65 4.15 0.54
CA TRP A 108 -11.36 3.27 1.48
C TRP A 108 -12.54 3.93 2.21
N GLY A 109 -12.63 5.26 2.16
CA GLY A 109 -13.63 6.04 2.87
C GLY A 109 -13.75 5.67 4.36
N ASN A 110 -15.00 5.58 4.82
CA ASN A 110 -15.32 5.14 6.19
C ASN A 110 -15.32 3.61 6.34
N MET A 111 -15.11 2.87 5.25
CA MET A 111 -15.28 1.42 5.20
C MET A 111 -14.04 0.66 5.66
N ALA A 112 -12.87 1.31 5.76
CA ALA A 112 -11.63 0.67 6.19
C ALA A 112 -11.75 -0.14 7.50
N ALA A 113 -12.65 0.27 8.41
CA ALA A 113 -12.94 -0.50 9.62
C ALA A 113 -13.81 -1.75 9.35
N LYS A 114 -14.80 -1.65 8.44
CA LYS A 114 -15.65 -2.76 8.01
C LYS A 114 -14.83 -3.81 7.26
N LEU A 115 -14.04 -3.38 6.27
CA LEU A 115 -13.20 -4.23 5.40
C LEU A 115 -12.29 -5.17 6.20
N ARG A 116 -11.74 -4.69 7.33
CA ARG A 116 -10.89 -5.51 8.21
C ARG A 116 -11.64 -6.65 8.92
N ARG A 117 -12.94 -6.49 9.17
CA ARG A 117 -13.73 -7.47 9.95
C ARG A 117 -14.27 -8.60 9.09
N VAL A 118 -14.62 -8.28 7.84
CA VAL A 118 -15.28 -9.18 6.89
C VAL A 118 -14.41 -10.41 6.61
N GLY A 119 -13.10 -10.24 6.42
CA GLY A 119 -12.18 -11.35 6.18
C GLY A 119 -12.31 -11.99 4.79
N ILE A 120 -12.93 -11.27 3.85
CA ILE A 120 -13.01 -11.58 2.42
C ILE A 120 -11.90 -10.79 1.70
N PRO A 121 -11.38 -11.26 0.55
CA PRO A 121 -10.45 -10.49 -0.27
C PRO A 121 -11.00 -9.11 -0.65
N LEU A 122 -10.16 -8.08 -0.65
CA LEU A 122 -10.62 -6.72 -0.95
C LEU A 122 -11.20 -6.57 -2.36
N GLY A 123 -10.70 -7.33 -3.33
CA GLY A 123 -11.20 -7.26 -4.71
C GLY A 123 -12.66 -7.70 -4.83
N GLU A 124 -13.05 -8.77 -4.13
CA GLU A 124 -14.44 -9.23 -4.10
C GLU A 124 -15.35 -8.19 -3.46
N ILE A 125 -14.93 -7.60 -2.33
CA ILE A 125 -15.71 -6.57 -1.65
C ILE A 125 -15.83 -5.31 -2.51
N MET A 126 -14.76 -4.92 -3.20
CA MET A 126 -14.79 -3.75 -4.09
C MET A 126 -15.73 -3.99 -5.27
N LYS A 127 -15.77 -5.21 -5.81
CA LYS A 127 -16.68 -5.58 -6.89
C LYS A 127 -18.14 -5.59 -6.42
N GLU A 128 -18.42 -6.18 -5.27
CA GLU A 128 -19.77 -6.18 -4.67
C GLU A 128 -20.28 -4.75 -4.44
N MET A 129 -19.40 -3.83 -4.04
CA MET A 129 -19.72 -2.42 -3.89
C MET A 129 -19.93 -1.67 -5.22
N GLU A 130 -19.26 -2.08 -6.29
CA GLU A 130 -19.46 -1.53 -7.63
C GLU A 130 -20.78 -2.03 -8.24
N GLU A 131 -21.18 -3.27 -7.93
CA GLU A 131 -22.46 -3.86 -8.34
C GLU A 131 -23.67 -3.36 -7.52
N GLU A 132 -23.47 -2.90 -6.27
CA GLU A 132 -24.53 -2.29 -5.43
C GLU A 132 -24.86 -0.82 -5.77
N LEU A 133 -24.12 -0.19 -6.68
CA LEU A 133 -24.48 1.13 -7.20
C LEU A 133 -25.61 0.96 -8.22
N PRO A 134 -26.80 1.58 -8.02
CA PRO A 134 -27.85 1.52 -9.03
C PRO A 134 -27.29 2.06 -10.34
N THR A 135 -27.48 1.32 -11.42
CA THR A 135 -27.14 1.81 -12.76
C THR A 135 -27.92 3.09 -13.04
N GLU A 136 -27.39 4.04 -13.82
CA GLU A 136 -28.11 5.29 -14.17
C GLU A 136 -29.54 5.01 -14.70
N GLU A 137 -29.75 3.86 -15.34
CA GLU A 137 -31.07 3.37 -15.80
C GLU A 137 -32.07 3.05 -14.67
N GLU A 138 -31.61 2.63 -13.47
CA GLU A 138 -32.49 2.37 -12.32
C GLU A 138 -32.91 3.67 -11.61
N TYR A 139 -32.08 4.71 -11.66
CA TYR A 139 -32.42 6.05 -11.16
C TYR A 139 -33.52 6.69 -12.01
N GLU A 140 -33.39 6.64 -13.34
CA GLU A 140 -34.42 7.16 -14.26
C GLU A 140 -35.78 6.44 -14.10
N TYR A 141 -35.77 5.13 -13.84
CA TYR A 141 -37.00 4.37 -13.62
C TYR A 141 -37.68 4.76 -12.30
N SER A 142 -36.90 4.97 -11.23
CA SER A 142 -37.44 5.36 -9.92
C SER A 142 -38.06 6.76 -9.90
N GLU A 143 -37.53 7.73 -10.66
CA GLU A 143 -38.13 9.07 -10.79
C GLU A 143 -39.42 9.05 -11.63
N SER A 144 -39.55 8.11 -12.56
CA SER A 144 -40.73 7.98 -13.43
C SER A 144 -41.94 7.30 -12.77
N GLU A 145 -41.76 6.59 -11.65
CA GLU A 145 -42.85 6.00 -10.86
C GLU A 145 -43.38 6.94 -9.76
N GLU A 146 -42.70 8.07 -9.51
CA GLU A 146 -43.11 9.08 -8.52
C GLU A 146 -43.87 10.30 -9.11
N GLU A 147 -44.08 10.36 -10.44
CA GLU A 147 -44.98 11.32 -11.14
C GLU A 147 -46.40 10.76 -11.39
#